data_AF-D2MP47-F1
#
_entry.id   AF-D2MP47-F1
#
_cell.length_a   1.000
_cell.length_b   1.000
_cell.length_c   1.000
_cell.angle_alpha   90.00
_cell.angle_beta   90.00
_cell.angle_gamma   90.00
#
_symmetry.space_group_name_H-M   'P 1'
#
loop_
_entity.id
_entity.type
_entity.pdbx_description
1 polymer ?
#
loop_
_entity_poly.entity_id
_entity_poly.type
_entity_poly.pdbx_seq_one_letter_code
_entity_poly.pdbx_strand_id
1 'polypeptide(L)' 'MVIESNQPDEETLRLAANIAAYFSSGRYSSSVPVTYCFIKELKKIPGSKPGMVQLSSYKTIYIDPNEEELNAYQLLQ' A
#
# COMPACT_ATOMS: atom_id res chain seq x y z
N MET A 1 -4.74 2.83 -1.74
CA MET A 1 -5.45 2.27 -0.59
C MET A 1 -5.22 3.17 0.61
N VAL A 2 -6.24 3.36 1.45
CA VAL A 2 -6.22 4.24 2.63
C VAL A 2 -6.70 3.42 3.81
N ILE A 3 -6.02 3.55 4.95
CA ILE A 3 -6.46 2.95 6.22
C ILE A 3 -7.10 4.07 7.05
N GLU A 4 -8.37 3.91 7.42
CA GLU A 4 -9.11 4.88 8.24
C GLU A 4 -8.85 4.66 9.73
N SER A 5 -7.58 4.72 10.13
CA SER A 5 -7.16 4.64 11.53
C SER A 5 -5.87 5.46 11.74
N ASN A 6 -5.79 6.15 12.88
CA ASN A 6 -4.60 6.90 13.26
C ASN A 6 -3.48 6.00 13.83
N GLN A 7 -3.83 4.79 14.26
CA GLN A 7 -2.91 3.82 14.87
C GLN A 7 -3.32 2.40 14.43
N PRO A 8 -3.15 2.04 13.14
CA PRO A 8 -3.36 0.67 12.73
C PRO A 8 -2.34 -0.24 13.41
N ASP A 9 -2.78 -1.44 13.79
CA ASP A 9 -1.87 -2.50 14.20
C ASP A 9 -1.05 -3.02 13.01
N GLU A 10 -0.07 -3.86 13.32
CA GLU A 10 0.83 -4.42 12.31
C GLU A 10 0.09 -5.31 11.31
N GLU A 11 -0.91 -6.07 11.77
CA GLU A 11 -1.72 -6.94 10.92
C GLU A 11 -2.49 -6.13 9.87
N THR A 12 -3.20 -5.07 10.29
CA THR A 12 -3.90 -4.17 9.39
C THR A 12 -2.94 -3.53 8.39
N LEU A 13 -1.77 -3.09 8.84
CA LEU A 13 -0.77 -2.48 7.97
C LEU A 13 -0.24 -3.48 6.93
N ARG A 14 -0.01 -4.73 7.31
CA ARG A 14 0.45 -5.81 6.42
C ARG A 14 -0.62 -6.25 5.43
N LEU A 15 -1.86 -6.45 5.88
CA LEU A 15 -2.99 -6.78 5.00
C LEU A 15 -3.17 -5.69 3.94
N ALA A 16 -3.15 -4.44 4.38
CA ALA A 16 -3.22 -3.31 3.50
C ALA A 16 -2.05 -3.33 2.48
N ALA A 17 -0.81 -3.49 2.97
CA ALA A 17 0.34 -3.53 2.08
C ALA A 17 0.30 -4.72 1.09
N ASN A 18 -0.27 -5.86 1.47
CA ASN A 18 -0.52 -7.00 0.58
C ASN A 18 -1.49 -6.63 -0.56
N ILE A 19 -2.61 -5.97 -0.25
CA ILE A 19 -3.54 -5.44 -1.27
C ILE A 19 -2.81 -4.48 -2.23
N ALA A 20 -2.01 -3.56 -1.70
CA ALA A 20 -1.26 -2.61 -2.53
C ALA A 20 -0.24 -3.29 -3.44
N ALA A 21 0.49 -4.29 -2.92
CA ALA A 21 1.45 -5.06 -3.71
C ALA A 21 0.75 -5.91 -4.78
N TYR A 22 -0.39 -6.52 -4.46
CA TYR A 22 -1.18 -7.33 -5.39
C TYR A 22 -1.72 -6.54 -6.59
N PHE A 23 -2.18 -5.30 -6.38
CA PHE A 23 -2.63 -4.41 -7.46
C PHE A 23 -1.50 -3.58 -8.11
N SER A 24 -0.23 -3.94 -7.86
CA SER A 24 0.94 -3.29 -8.46
C SER A 24 1.57 -4.15 -9.55
N SER A 25 2.58 -3.61 -10.23
CA SER A 25 3.43 -4.40 -11.14
C SER A 25 4.23 -5.50 -10.43
N GLY A 26 4.33 -5.46 -9.10
CA GLY A 26 5.08 -6.42 -8.29
C GLY A 26 4.30 -7.66 -7.86
N ARG A 27 3.04 -7.87 -8.30
CA ARG A 27 2.18 -8.93 -7.72
C ARG A 27 2.75 -10.36 -7.76
N TYR A 28 3.64 -10.65 -8.71
CA TYR A 28 4.27 -11.97 -8.88
C TYR A 28 5.73 -11.99 -8.39
N SER A 29 6.17 -10.93 -7.71
CA SER A 29 7.51 -10.80 -7.14
C SER A 29 7.48 -11.08 -5.64
N SER A 30 8.61 -11.52 -5.10
CA SER A 30 8.82 -11.63 -3.66
C SER A 30 9.44 -10.33 -3.12
N SER A 31 9.18 -10.04 -1.84
CA SER A 31 9.73 -8.92 -1.09
C SER A 31 9.50 -7.57 -1.80
N VAL A 32 8.25 -7.33 -2.23
CA VAL A 32 7.82 -6.09 -2.86
C VAL A 32 7.88 -4.95 -1.84
N PRO A 33 8.63 -3.86 -2.12
CA PRO A 33 8.65 -2.70 -1.24
C PRO A 33 7.35 -1.90 -1.40
N VAL A 34 6.63 -1.72 -0.29
CA VAL A 34 5.41 -0.93 -0.22
C VAL A 34 5.64 0.25 0.72
N THR A 35 5.43 1.45 0.19
CA THR A 35 5.61 2.69 0.95
C THR A 35 4.29 3.11 1.61
N TYR A 36 4.34 3.47 2.89
CA TYR A 36 3.21 4.02 3.63
C TYR A 36 3.59 5.30 4.37
N CYS A 37 2.61 6.19 4.52
CA CYS A 37 2.77 7.47 5.21
C CYS A 37 1.41 7.96 5.73
N PHE A 38 1.43 8.99 6.58
CA PHE A 38 0.21 9.74 6.89
C PHE A 38 -0.25 10.55 5.67
N ILE A 39 -1.57 10.75 5.54
CA ILE A 39 -2.17 11.48 4.40
C ILE A 39 -1.58 12.90 4.25
N LYS A 40 -1.29 13.58 5.37
CA LYS A 40 -0.69 14.92 5.38
C LYS A 40 0.70 14.99 4.71
N GLU A 41 1.40 13.87 4.61
CA GLU A 41 2.74 13.80 4.00
C GLU A 41 2.69 13.72 2.47
N LEU A 42 1.51 13.43 1.92
CA LEU A 42 1.26 13.27 0.49
C LEU A 42 0.95 14.63 -0.15
N LYS A 43 1.72 14.98 -1.19
CA LYS A 43 1.56 16.25 -1.91
C LYS A 43 1.38 15.97 -3.40
N LYS A 44 0.41 16.65 -4.01
CA LYS A 44 0.24 16.68 -5.46
C LYS A 44 1.46 17.37 -6.09
N ILE A 45 1.96 16.84 -7.20
CA ILE A 45 3.00 17.49 -7.99
C ILE A 45 2.31 18.45 -8.98
N PRO A 46 2.54 19.77 -8.91
CA PRO A 46 1.92 20.72 -9.85
C PRO A 46 2.32 20.40 -11.30
N GLY A 47 1.32 20.30 -12.19
CA GLY A 47 1.55 20.00 -13.61
C GLY A 47 1.80 18.52 -13.94
N SER A 48 1.81 17.61 -12.97
CA SER A 48 1.96 16.17 -13.24
C SER A 48 0.65 15.54 -13.72
N LYS A 49 0.76 14.33 -14.29
CA LYS A 49 -0.40 13.50 -14.64
C LYS A 49 -1.23 13.16 -13.37
N PRO A 50 -2.56 12.96 -13.51
CA PRO A 50 -3.40 12.49 -12.41
C PRO A 50 -2.84 11.21 -11.77
N GLY A 51 -2.92 11.13 -10.43
CA GLY A 51 -2.39 10.01 -9.66
C GLY A 51 -0.91 10.13 -9.28
N MET A 52 -0.16 11.09 -9.85
CA MET A 52 1.25 11.30 -9.50
C MET A 52 1.38 12.24 -8.29
N VAL A 53 2.13 11.78 -7.29
CA VAL A 53 2.26 12.40 -5.98
C VAL A 53 3.70 12.30 -5.48
N GLN A 54 4.08 13.17 -4.56
CA GLN A 54 5.34 13.11 -3.81
C GLN A 54 5.06 12.92 -2.32
N LEU A 55 5.97 12.23 -1.63
CA LEU A 55 5.88 11.95 -0.20
C LEU A 55 6.99 12.71 0.54
N SER A 56 6.63 13.43 1.62
CA SER A 56 7.60 14.21 2.40
C SER A 56 8.32 13.35 3.46
N SER A 57 7.58 12.47 4.13
CA SER A 57 8.10 11.46 5.06
C SER A 57 7.32 10.16 4.88
N TYR A 58 8.02 9.04 4.87
CA TYR A 58 7.42 7.74 4.62
C TYR A 58 8.26 6.62 5.24
N LYS A 59 7.64 5.44 5.35
CA LYS A 59 8.29 4.19 5.72
C LYS A 59 8.01 3.15 4.65
N THR A 60 8.88 2.14 4.58
CA THR A 60 8.73 1.02 3.65
C THR A 60 8.49 -0.25 4.45
N ILE A 61 7.53 -1.05 4.01
CA ILE A 61 7.32 -2.43 4.45
C ILE A 61 7.54 -3.35 3.25
N TYR A 62 8.19 -4.48 3.47
CA TYR A 62 8.43 -5.48 2.43
C TYR A 62 7.39 -6.58 2.56
N ILE A 63 6.71 -6.88 1.45
CA ILE A 63 5.61 -7.83 1.41
C ILE A 63 5.85 -8.87 0.33
N ASP A 64 5.62 -10.14 0.68
CA ASP A 64 5.38 -11.20 -0.28
C ASP A 64 3.87 -11.23 -0.57
N PRO A 65 3.43 -10.86 -1.78
CA PRO A 65 2.00 -10.87 -2.12
C PRO A 65 1.41 -12.27 -1.96
N ASN A 66 0.30 -12.38 -1.24
CA ASN A 66 -0.37 -13.65 -0.99
C ASN A 66 -1.84 -13.56 -1.40
N GLU A 67 -2.15 -14.15 -2.55
CA GLU A 67 -3.50 -14.15 -3.12
C GLU A 67 -4.49 -15.01 -2.31
N GLU A 68 -4.03 -16.12 -1.72
CA GLU A 68 -4.87 -16.98 -0.88
C GLU A 68 -5.34 -16.26 0.38
N GLU A 69 -4.44 -15.51 1.02
CA GLU A 69 -4.75 -14.66 2.16
C GLU A 69 -5.80 -13.60 1.80
N LEU A 70 -5.63 -12.89 0.67
CA LEU A 70 -6.58 -11.87 0.22
C LEU A 70 -7.96 -12.44 -0.14
N ASN A 71 -7.99 -13.65 -0.70
CA ASN A 71 -9.23 -14.37 -1.00
C ASN A 71 -10.00 -14.76 0.25
N ALA A 72 -9.31 -15.11 1.35
CA ALA A 72 -9.97 -15.41 2.63
C ALA A 72 -10.76 -14.19 3.18
N TYR A 73 -10.27 -12.98 2.92
CA TYR A 73 -10.96 -11.72 3.24
C TYR A 73 -11.99 -11.29 2.17
N GLN A 74 -12.16 -12.06 1.09
CA GLN A 74 -13.06 -11.75 -0.03
C GLN A 74 -12.74 -10.41 -0.72
N LEU A 75 -11.47 -10.00 -0.72
CA LEU A 75 -11.05 -8.67 -1.21
C LEU A 75 -10.75 -8.61 -2.71
N LEU A 76 -10.84 -9.73 -3.44
CA LEU A 76 -10.40 -9.87 -4.83
C LEU A 76 -11.55 -10.05 -5.86
N GLN A 77 -12.74 -9.54 -5.57
CA GLN A 77 -13.92 -9.66 -6.44
C GLN A 77 -13.91 -8.70 -7.63
#